data_AF-A0A2N1XUD3-F1
#
_entry.id   AF-A0A2N1XUD3-F1
#
_cell.length_a   1.000
_cell.length_b   1.000
_cell.length_c   1.000
_cell.angle_alpha   90.00
_cell.angle_beta   90.00
_cell.angle_gamma   90.00
#
_symmetry.space_group_name_H-M   'P 1'
#
loop_
_entity.id
_entity.type
_entity.pdbx_description
1 polymer ?
#
loop_
_entity_poly.entity_id
_entity_poly.type
_entity_poly.pdbx_seq_one_letter_code
_entity_poly.pdbx_strand_id
1 'polypeptide(L)'
;MFDIGFWEICMVGLVSLLVIGPERLPKAARIAGFWLGKTRNMVASVKAEIKEELQAEEIRQILKEQAALEDLQEAADDANNAVHDLASSFAEPAEQNSQKNRSDDAK
;
A
#
# COMPACT_ATOMS: atom_id res chain seq x y z
N MET A 1 -3.31 6.55 -15.86
CA MET A 1 -3.31 6.95 -17.28
C MET A 1 -4.68 7.52 -17.60
N PHE A 2 -4.93 8.74 -17.15
CA PHE A 2 -6.14 9.53 -17.42
C PHE A 2 -5.68 10.99 -17.44
N ASP A 3 -4.85 11.35 -18.41
CA ASP A 3 -4.50 12.74 -18.69
C ASP A 3 -5.66 13.36 -19.46
N ILE A 4 -6.77 13.61 -18.77
CA ILE A 4 -7.87 14.41 -19.33
C ILE A 4 -7.52 15.87 -19.06
N GLY A 5 -6.95 16.50 -20.08
CA GLY A 5 -6.71 17.93 -20.11
C GLY A 5 -7.97 18.72 -20.45
N PHE A 6 -7.85 20.04 -20.34
CA PHE A 6 -8.92 20.97 -20.70
C PHE A 6 -9.38 20.78 -22.16
N TRP A 7 -8.42 20.49 -23.06
CA TRP A 7 -8.71 20.32 -24.48
C TRP A 7 -9.56 19.07 -24.75
N GLU A 8 -9.28 17.94 -24.11
CA GLU A 8 -10.12 16.74 -24.28
C GLU A 8 -11.54 16.96 -23.77
N ILE A 9 -11.73 17.64 -22.64
CA ILE A 9 -13.08 17.95 -22.12
C ILE A 9 -13.85 18.82 -23.12
N CYS A 10 -13.20 19.84 -23.69
CA CYS A 10 -13.81 20.70 -24.71
C CYS A 10 -14.22 19.92 -25.96
N MET A 11 -13.36 19.03 -26.46
CA MET A 11 -13.65 18.20 -27.63
C MET A 11 -14.83 17.24 -27.37
N VAL A 12 -14.83 16.55 -26.23
CA VAL A 12 -15.93 15.67 -25.82
C VAL A 12 -17.24 16.45 -25.67
N GLY A 13 -17.17 17.66 -25.10
CA GLY A 13 -18.29 18.58 -25.03
C GLY A 13 -18.84 18.90 -26.42
N LEU A 14 -17.99 19.29 -27.36
CA LEU A 14 -18.40 19.61 -28.74
C LEU A 14 -19.09 18.42 -29.43
N VAL A 15 -18.49 17.23 -29.35
CA VAL A 15 -19.06 16.00 -29.93
C VAL A 15 -20.41 15.67 -29.28
N SER A 16 -20.49 15.80 -27.95
CA SER A 16 -21.75 15.57 -27.22
C SER A 16 -22.83 16.57 -27.64
N LEU A 17 -22.49 17.84 -27.83
CA LEU A 17 -23.41 18.85 -28.36
C LEU A 17 -23.90 18.48 -29.76
N LEU A 18 -23.03 17.93 -30.62
CA LEU A 18 -23.41 17.55 -31.98
C LEU A 18 -24.34 16.32 -32.01
N VAL A 19 -24.04 15.29 -31.21
CA VAL A 19 -24.76 14.00 -31.22
C VAL A 19 -26.09 14.11 -30.47
N ILE A 20 -26.07 14.64 -29.25
CA ILE A 20 -27.24 14.74 -28.38
C ILE A 20 -28.01 16.04 -28.62
N GLY A 21 -27.33 17.08 -29.09
CA GLY A 21 -27.91 18.42 -29.25
C GLY A 21 -27.71 19.30 -28.01
N PRO A 22 -27.49 20.61 -28.18
CA PRO A 22 -27.23 21.55 -27.09
C PRO A 22 -28.42 21.67 -26.11
N GLU A 23 -29.65 21.45 -26.56
CA GLU A 23 -30.84 21.54 -25.71
C GLU A 23 -31.03 20.32 -24.81
N ARG A 24 -30.47 19.17 -25.19
CA ARG A 24 -30.72 17.87 -24.54
C ARG A 24 -29.57 17.46 -23.62
N LEU A 25 -28.34 17.88 -23.92
CA LEU A 25 -27.17 17.67 -23.08
C LEU A 25 -27.37 18.15 -21.62
N PRO A 26 -27.88 19.37 -21.34
CA PRO A 26 -28.10 19.80 -19.96
C PRO A 26 -29.15 18.94 -19.24
N LYS A 27 -30.14 18.38 -19.96
CA LYS A 27 -31.10 17.42 -19.37
C LYS A 27 -30.41 16.10 -19.04
N ALA A 28 -29.58 15.57 -19.94
CA ALA A 28 -28.81 14.35 -19.71
C ALA A 28 -27.83 14.50 -18.54
N ALA A 29 -27.12 15.62 -18.46
CA ALA A 29 -26.21 15.92 -17.34
C ALA A 29 -26.93 15.99 -16.00
N ARG A 30 -28.13 16.59 -15.95
CA ARG A 30 -28.97 16.60 -14.73
C ARG A 30 -29.39 15.20 -14.30
N ILE A 31 -29.79 14.35 -15.27
CA ILE A 31 -30.17 12.96 -14.98
C ILE A 31 -28.95 12.20 -14.47
N ALA A 32 -27.83 12.22 -15.20
CA ALA A 32 -26.59 11.58 -14.78
C ALA A 32 -26.13 12.05 -13.39
N GLY A 33 -26.19 13.35 -13.13
CA GLY A 33 -25.87 13.94 -11.83
C GLY A 33 -26.80 13.46 -10.71
N PHE A 34 -28.10 13.36 -10.97
CA PHE A 34 -29.06 12.80 -10.01
C PHE A 34 -28.76 11.34 -9.66
N TRP A 35 -28.47 10.51 -10.67
CA TRP A 35 -28.11 9.10 -10.47
C TRP A 35 -26.79 8.94 -9.71
N LEU A 36 -25.77 9.72 -10.07
CA LEU A 36 -24.48 9.70 -9.39
C LEU A 36 -24.60 10.17 -7.94
N GLY A 37 -25.38 11.22 -7.69
CA GLY A 37 -25.65 11.73 -6.33
C GLY A 37 -26.43 10.73 -5.48
N LYS A 38 -27.49 10.12 -6.04
CA LYS A 38 -28.28 9.09 -5.35
C LYS A 38 -27.43 7.86 -5.02
N THR A 39 -26.58 7.42 -5.95
CA THR A 39 -25.67 6.29 -5.73
C THR A 39 -24.64 6.62 -4.66
N ARG A 40 -24.04 7.81 -4.70
CA ARG A 40 -23.11 8.28 -3.67
C ARG A 40 -23.74 8.28 -2.27
N ASN A 41 -24.98 8.77 -2.14
CA ASN A 41 -25.68 8.76 -0.87
C ASN A 41 -26.04 7.34 -0.39
N MET A 42 -26.45 6.46 -1.30
CA MET A 42 -26.74 5.06 -0.98
C MET A 42 -25.48 4.31 -0.52
N VAL A 43 -24.35 4.51 -1.17
CA VAL A 43 -23.07 3.95 -0.72
C VAL A 43 -22.67 4.53 0.63
N ALA A 44 -22.92 5.82 0.87
CA ALA A 44 -22.63 6.46 2.15
C ALA A 44 -23.50 5.91 3.29
N SER A 45 -24.79 5.64 3.06
CA SER A 45 -25.67 5.04 4.07
C SER A 45 -25.29 3.60 4.37
N VAL A 46 -25.03 2.79 3.33
CA VAL A 46 -24.56 1.41 3.50
C VAL A 46 -23.22 1.37 4.23
N LYS A 47 -22.28 2.28 3.93
CA LYS A 47 -21.04 2.42 4.69
C LYS A 47 -21.28 2.82 6.15
N ALA A 48 -22.28 3.65 6.44
CA ALA A 48 -22.62 4.06 7.80
C ALA A 48 -23.22 2.91 8.60
N GLU A 49 -24.14 2.14 8.01
CA GLU A 49 -24.73 0.92 8.60
C GLU A 49 -23.64 -0.15 8.84
N ILE A 50 -22.80 -0.40 7.83
CA ILE A 50 -21.62 -1.29 7.96
C ILE A 50 -20.69 -0.80 9.07
N LYS A 51 -20.44 0.50 9.20
CA LYS A 51 -19.57 1.04 10.25
C LYS A 51 -20.19 0.88 11.65
N GLU A 52 -21.50 0.76 11.77
CA GLU A 52 -22.18 0.54 13.04
C GLU A 52 -22.18 -0.95 13.45
N GLU A 53 -22.26 -1.87 12.50
CA GLU A 53 -22.22 -3.33 12.77
C GLU A 53 -20.82 -3.97 12.73
N LEU A 54 -19.89 -3.51 11.86
CA LEU A 54 -18.56 -4.11 11.65
C LEU A 54 -17.41 -3.39 12.41
N GLN A 55 -17.72 -2.42 13.27
CA GLN A 55 -16.71 -1.56 13.92
C GLN A 55 -15.71 -2.29 14.83
N ALA A 56 -16.01 -3.51 15.30
CA ALA A 56 -15.17 -4.21 16.25
C ALA A 56 -14.30 -5.32 15.65
N GLU A 57 -14.65 -5.87 14.49
CA GLU A 57 -14.12 -7.17 14.06
C GLU A 57 -13.19 -7.06 12.83
N GLU A 58 -13.59 -6.34 11.78
CA GLU A 58 -12.77 -6.19 10.55
C GLU A 58 -11.65 -5.14 10.69
N ILE A 59 -11.91 -3.99 11.33
CA ILE A 59 -10.85 -3.01 11.62
C ILE A 59 -9.79 -3.65 12.54
N ARG A 60 -10.23 -4.50 13.48
CA ARG A 60 -9.34 -5.24 14.37
C ARG A 60 -8.55 -6.32 13.64
N GLN A 61 -9.13 -6.97 12.64
CA GLN A 61 -8.46 -7.97 11.81
C GLN A 61 -7.41 -7.33 10.89
N ILE A 62 -7.70 -6.19 10.27
CA ILE A 62 -6.73 -5.43 9.46
C ILE A 62 -5.59 -4.88 10.33
N LEU A 63 -5.88 -4.42 11.55
CA LEU A 63 -4.85 -3.99 12.50
C LEU A 63 -3.99 -5.16 13.00
N LYS A 64 -4.60 -6.32 13.21
CA LYS A 64 -3.89 -7.54 13.65
C LYS A 64 -3.03 -8.13 12.54
N GLU A 65 -3.49 -8.06 11.29
CA GLU A 65 -2.74 -8.50 10.12
C GLU A 65 -1.55 -7.58 9.86
N GLN A 66 -1.70 -6.26 10.02
CA GLN A 66 -0.56 -5.32 9.95
C GLN A 66 0.44 -5.52 11.10
N ALA A 67 -0.03 -5.70 12.34
CA ALA A 67 0.86 -5.99 13.46
C ALA A 67 1.60 -7.33 13.30
N ALA A 68 0.92 -8.36 12.77
CA ALA A 68 1.55 -9.65 12.48
C ALA A 68 2.61 -9.56 11.37
N LEU A 69 2.43 -8.65 10.40
CA LEU A 69 3.43 -8.39 9.37
C LEU A 69 4.66 -7.65 9.91
N GLU A 70 4.48 -6.72 10.86
CA GLU A 70 5.58 -6.06 11.58
C GLU A 70 6.38 -7.06 12.44
N ASP A 71 5.69 -7.89 13.24
CA ASP A 71 6.32 -8.94 14.06
C ASP A 71 7.08 -9.96 13.19
N LEU A 72 6.55 -10.32 12.02
CA LEU A 72 7.22 -11.22 11.06
C LEU A 72 8.46 -10.57 10.44
N GLN A 73 8.43 -9.27 10.21
CA GLN A 73 9.56 -8.53 9.65
C GLN A 73 10.69 -8.38 10.67
N GLU A 74 10.36 -8.10 11.93
CA GLU A 74 11.32 -8.08 13.04
C GLU A 74 11.93 -9.46 13.29
N ALA A 75 11.11 -10.52 13.31
CA ALA A 75 11.60 -11.90 13.44
C ALA A 75 12.47 -12.34 12.24
N ALA A 76 12.18 -11.86 11.04
CA ALA A 76 12.97 -12.13 9.84
C ALA A 76 14.33 -11.40 9.89
N ASP A 77 14.36 -10.15 10.36
CA ASP A 77 15.59 -9.38 10.53
C ASP A 77 16.49 -9.98 11.62
N ASP A 78 15.92 -10.41 12.75
CA ASP A 78 16.67 -11.11 13.81
C ASP A 78 17.22 -12.45 13.33
N ALA A 79 16.44 -13.23 12.58
CA ALA A 79 16.90 -14.47 11.98
C ALA A 79 18.02 -14.23 10.96
N ASN A 80 17.92 -13.18 10.16
CA ASN A 80 18.94 -12.82 9.17
C ASN A 80 20.25 -12.38 9.85
N ASN A 81 20.16 -11.61 10.94
CA ASN A 81 21.31 -11.23 11.76
C ASN A 81 21.97 -12.44 12.42
N ALA A 82 21.19 -13.36 12.99
CA ALA A 82 21.72 -14.57 13.60
C ALA A 82 22.40 -15.50 12.57
N VAL A 83 21.83 -15.60 11.36
CA VAL A 83 22.44 -16.34 10.25
C VAL A 83 23.72 -15.65 9.76
N HIS A 84 23.75 -14.32 9.71
CA HIS A 84 24.94 -13.55 9.35
C HIS A 84 26.07 -13.74 10.38
N ASP A 85 25.75 -13.70 11.68
CA ASP A 85 26.71 -13.85 12.78
C ASP A 85 27.25 -15.29 12.87
N LEU A 86 26.42 -16.26 12.53
CA LEU A 86 26.85 -17.65 12.39
C LEU A 86 27.73 -17.83 11.14
N ALA A 87 27.38 -17.20 10.02
CA ALA A 87 28.15 -17.24 8.78
C ALA A 87 29.52 -16.55 8.92
N SER A 88 29.61 -15.43 9.64
CA SER A 88 30.87 -14.76 9.97
C SER A 88 31.72 -15.60 10.93
N SER A 89 31.10 -16.24 11.93
CA SER A 89 31.77 -17.17 12.84
C SER A 89 32.35 -18.41 12.13
N PHE A 90 31.74 -18.84 11.02
CA PHE A 90 32.26 -19.92 10.17
C PHE A 90 33.23 -19.43 9.08
N ALA A 91 33.16 -18.16 8.70
CA ALA A 91 34.07 -17.53 7.73
C ALA A 91 35.41 -17.10 8.35
N GLU A 92 35.52 -17.01 9.68
CA GLU A 92 36.76 -16.73 10.40
C GLU A 92 37.44 -18.01 10.94
N PRO A 93 38.16 -18.75 10.08
CA PRO A 93 39.39 -19.39 10.56
C PRO A 93 40.50 -19.25 9.51
N ALA A 94 41.20 -18.11 9.48
CA ALA A 94 42.43 -18.02 8.68
C ALA A 94 43.54 -17.11 9.24
N GLU A 95 43.30 -16.20 10.19
CA GLU A 95 44.27 -15.11 10.47
C GLU A 95 44.66 -14.94 11.96
N GLN A 96 44.61 -15.99 12.81
CA GLN A 96 45.00 -15.85 14.23
C GLN A 96 46.09 -16.80 14.75
N ASN A 97 46.97 -17.32 13.88
CA ASN A 97 48.08 -18.19 14.31
C ASN A 97 49.49 -17.54 14.27
N SER A 98 49.62 -16.22 14.05
CA SER A 98 50.93 -15.61 13.77
C SER A 98 51.58 -14.80 14.90
N GLN A 99 50.97 -14.63 16.08
CA GLN A 99 51.54 -13.77 17.15
C GLN A 99 51.84 -14.44 18.50
N LYS A 100 51.47 -15.72 18.72
CA LYS A 100 51.65 -16.41 20.01
C LYS A 100 52.82 -17.41 20.01
N ASN A 101 53.96 -17.07 19.41
CA ASN A 101 55.16 -17.93 19.43
C ASN A 101 56.48 -17.16 19.58
N ARG A 102 56.47 -15.91 20.06
CA ARG A 102 57.68 -15.11 20.29
C ARG A 102 57.95 -14.75 21.75
N SER A 103 57.14 -15.19 22.70
CA SER A 103 57.28 -14.79 24.12
C SER A 103 58.02 -15.79 25.01
N ASP A 104 58.33 -17.00 24.55
CA ASP A 104 58.72 -18.08 25.47
C ASP A 104 60.23 -18.41 25.49
N ASP A 105 61.05 -17.74 24.66
CA ASP A 105 62.52 -17.88 24.67
C ASP A 105 63.20 -16.63 25.27
N ALA A 106 63.15 -16.47 26.59
CA ALA A 106 64.11 -15.67 27.35
C ALA A 106 64.02 -16.00 28.84
N LYS A 107 64.58 -17.13 29.24
CA LYS A 107 65.04 -17.37 30.61
C LYS A 107 66.38 -18.09 30.61
#